data_AF-A0A4Y9J9X3-F1
#
_entry.id   AF-A0A4Y9J9X3-F1
#
_cell.length_a   1.000
_cell.length_b   1.000
_cell.length_c   1.000
_cell.angle_alpha   90.00
_cell.angle_beta   90.00
_cell.angle_gamma   90.00
#
_symmetry.space_group_name_H-M   'P 1'
#
loop_
_entity.id
_entity.type
_entity.pdbx_description
1 polymer ?
#
loop_
_entity_poly.entity_id
_entity_poly.type
_entity_poly.pdbx_seq_one_letter_code
_entity_poly.pdbx_strand_id
1 'polypeptide(L)'
;MYDVLELTLHKDKLNFFGFLKNNPTRTLRNGEYYKFIYLQPLEVGLANFSYRGITVKIVDQVKEEHWQLVRDLPIAVAGVDLIEVLEDLEIHRLEQARQGQGLELSGWVFDTITNGLFTEQETAYFIRIMFLHGYDFDQLISLFSAIVKRIDLAGYFLTTARKIYKGVEFG
;
A
#
# COMPACT_ATOMS: atom_id res chain seq x y z
N MET A 1 -18.36 -0.39 -0.74
CA MET A 1 -17.84 -0.83 -2.06
C MET A 1 -16.54 -1.55 -1.76
N TYR A 2 -16.25 -2.70 -2.37
CA TYR A 2 -14.97 -3.37 -2.15
C TYR A 2 -13.95 -2.83 -3.14
N ASP A 3 -12.81 -2.37 -2.65
CA ASP A 3 -11.72 -1.94 -3.50
C ASP A 3 -11.09 -3.16 -4.19
N VAL A 4 -10.63 -2.95 -5.42
CA VAL A 4 -9.98 -3.99 -6.22
C VAL A 4 -8.48 -3.79 -6.20
N LEU A 5 -7.77 -4.84 -5.82
CA LEU A 5 -6.31 -4.94 -5.90
C LEU A 5 -5.90 -5.51 -7.25
N GLU A 6 -5.27 -4.67 -8.08
CA GLU A 6 -4.57 -5.08 -9.29
C GLU A 6 -3.09 -5.29 -8.98
N LEU A 7 -2.64 -6.56 -9.04
CA LEU A 7 -1.24 -6.93 -8.97
C LEU A 7 -0.70 -7.18 -10.38
N THR A 8 0.16 -6.30 -10.87
CA THR A 8 0.85 -6.48 -12.15
C THR A 8 2.29 -6.95 -11.92
N LEU A 9 2.65 -8.06 -12.54
CA LEU A 9 3.97 -8.69 -12.44
C LEU A 9 4.59 -8.83 -13.82
N HIS A 10 5.85 -8.45 -13.97
CA HIS A 10 6.65 -8.89 -15.11
C HIS A 10 6.91 -10.40 -15.03
N LYS A 11 7.05 -11.10 -16.17
CA LYS A 11 7.17 -12.57 -16.24
C LYS A 11 8.29 -13.16 -15.38
N ASP A 12 9.37 -12.41 -15.16
CA ASP A 12 10.53 -12.83 -14.36
C ASP A 12 10.20 -12.88 -12.85
N LYS A 13 9.13 -12.21 -12.41
CA LYS A 13 8.68 -12.21 -11.01
C LYS A 13 7.65 -13.28 -10.70
N LEU A 14 7.11 -13.98 -11.70
CA LEU A 14 6.06 -14.99 -11.49
C LEU A 14 6.50 -16.11 -10.55
N ASN A 15 7.77 -16.53 -10.60
CA ASN A 15 8.29 -17.58 -9.73
C ASN A 15 8.33 -17.15 -8.26
N PHE A 16 8.66 -15.88 -7.99
CA PHE A 16 8.63 -15.31 -6.64
C PHE A 16 7.20 -15.32 -6.07
N PHE A 17 6.20 -15.09 -6.93
CA PHE A 17 4.78 -15.21 -6.60
C PHE A 17 4.19 -16.61 -6.88
N GLY A 18 4.99 -17.66 -6.79
CA GLY A 18 4.56 -19.04 -7.06
C GLY A 18 3.38 -19.51 -6.19
N PHE A 19 3.25 -18.95 -4.98
CA PHE A 19 2.17 -19.22 -4.03
C PHE A 19 0.78 -18.76 -4.53
N LEU A 20 0.70 -17.84 -5.50
CA LEU A 20 -0.58 -17.42 -6.10
C LEU A 20 -1.34 -18.57 -6.77
N LYS A 21 -0.67 -19.70 -7.06
CA LYS A 21 -1.32 -20.92 -7.54
C LYS A 21 -2.33 -21.48 -6.54
N ASN A 22 -2.13 -21.23 -5.24
CA ASN A 22 -3.01 -21.69 -4.16
C ASN A 22 -4.23 -20.78 -3.96
N ASN A 23 -4.19 -19.55 -4.49
CA ASN A 23 -5.30 -18.61 -4.49
C ASN A 23 -5.49 -18.00 -5.90
N PRO A 24 -5.96 -18.82 -6.86
CA PRO A 24 -6.09 -18.39 -8.25
C PRO A 24 -7.24 -17.39 -8.42
N THR A 25 -7.06 -16.44 -9.33
CA THR A 25 -8.06 -15.40 -9.61
C THR A 25 -8.08 -15.06 -11.11
N ARG A 26 -8.95 -14.14 -11.52
CA ARG A 26 -8.95 -13.57 -12.88
C ARG A 26 -7.57 -13.01 -13.23
N THR A 27 -7.01 -13.42 -14.37
CA THR A 27 -5.69 -12.98 -14.81
C THR A 27 -5.74 -12.49 -16.24
N LEU A 28 -5.16 -11.31 -16.45
CA LEU A 28 -4.95 -10.72 -17.75
C LEU A 28 -3.46 -10.70 -18.09
N ARG A 29 -3.13 -10.60 -19.38
CA ARG A 29 -1.76 -10.52 -19.89
C ARG A 29 -1.63 -9.39 -20.90
N ASN A 30 -0.52 -8.68 -20.85
CA ASN A 30 -0.11 -7.74 -21.88
C ASN A 30 1.40 -7.91 -22.13
N GLY A 31 1.76 -8.56 -23.24
CA GLY A 31 3.14 -8.91 -23.56
C GLY A 31 3.79 -9.78 -22.47
N GLU A 32 4.76 -9.20 -21.77
CA GLU A 32 5.54 -9.85 -20.71
C GLU A 32 5.01 -9.58 -19.30
N TYR A 33 3.87 -8.91 -19.18
CA TYR A 33 3.24 -8.57 -17.91
C TYR A 33 1.96 -9.35 -17.70
N TYR A 34 1.74 -9.77 -16.46
CA TYR A 34 0.56 -10.47 -15.98
C TYR A 34 -0.12 -9.63 -14.91
N LYS A 35 -1.41 -9.36 -15.08
CA LYS A 35 -2.24 -8.66 -14.10
C LYS A 35 -3.17 -9.65 -13.41
N PHE A 36 -3.03 -9.80 -12.10
CA PHE A 36 -3.91 -10.57 -11.23
C PHE A 36 -4.87 -9.60 -10.54
N ILE A 37 -6.16 -9.95 -10.54
CA ILE A 37 -7.21 -9.08 -10.01
C ILE A 37 -7.77 -9.72 -8.74
N TYR A 38 -7.69 -9.04 -7.61
CA TYR A 38 -8.23 -9.52 -6.33
C TYR A 38 -9.17 -8.48 -5.73
N LEU A 39 -10.09 -8.91 -4.87
CA LEU A 39 -10.73 -8.01 -3.91
C LEU A 39 -9.75 -7.74 -2.77
N GLN A 40 -9.61 -6.48 -2.39
CA GLN A 40 -8.83 -6.09 -1.22
C GLN A 40 -9.56 -6.57 0.06
N PRO A 41 -8.89 -7.27 0.96
CA PRO A 41 -9.47 -7.62 2.26
C PRO A 41 -9.81 -6.36 3.04
N LEU A 42 -10.89 -6.42 3.82
CA LEU A 42 -11.22 -5.37 4.76
C LEU A 42 -10.04 -5.18 5.75
N GLU A 43 -9.86 -3.95 6.23
CA GLU A 43 -8.82 -3.59 7.23
C GLU A 43 -7.38 -3.65 6.73
N VAL A 44 -7.15 -3.86 5.43
CA VAL A 44 -5.82 -3.78 4.82
C VAL A 44 -5.63 -2.39 4.20
N GLY A 45 -4.59 -1.67 4.61
CA GLY A 45 -4.27 -0.31 4.17
C GLY A 45 -3.22 -0.23 3.06
N LEU A 46 -3.33 -1.08 2.02
CA LEU A 46 -2.38 -1.07 0.91
C LEU A 46 -2.51 0.23 0.09
N ALA A 47 -1.36 0.80 -0.29
CA ALA A 47 -1.31 1.95 -1.17
C ALA A 47 -0.86 1.54 -2.58
N ASN A 48 -1.09 2.42 -3.55
CA ASN A 48 -0.55 2.25 -4.89
C ASN A 48 0.97 2.36 -4.86
N PHE A 49 1.67 1.36 -5.38
CA PHE A 49 3.12 1.43 -5.51
C PHE A 49 3.64 0.63 -6.71
N SER A 50 4.90 0.89 -7.06
CA SER A 50 5.63 0.08 -8.02
C SER A 50 7.06 -0.11 -7.53
N TYR A 51 7.54 -1.34 -7.63
CA TYR A 51 8.86 -1.73 -7.15
C TYR A 51 9.40 -2.91 -7.96
N ARG A 52 10.55 -2.72 -8.62
CA ARG A 52 11.31 -3.78 -9.33
C ARG A 52 10.47 -4.71 -10.22
N GLY A 53 9.57 -4.15 -11.03
CA GLY A 53 8.73 -4.92 -11.96
C GLY A 53 7.46 -5.53 -11.34
N ILE A 54 7.14 -5.13 -10.11
CA ILE A 54 5.89 -5.40 -9.40
C ILE A 54 5.14 -4.08 -9.28
N THR A 55 3.87 -4.05 -9.66
CA THR A 55 3.00 -2.88 -9.52
C THR A 55 1.72 -3.28 -8.81
N VAL A 56 1.38 -2.54 -7.76
CA VAL A 56 0.14 -2.68 -7.00
C VAL A 56 -0.71 -1.44 -7.25
N LYS A 57 -1.96 -1.64 -7.65
CA LYS A 57 -2.96 -0.58 -7.74
C LYS A 57 -4.24 -1.00 -7.04
N ILE A 58 -4.76 -0.10 -6.22
CA ILE A 58 -6.07 -0.16 -5.61
C ILE A 58 -7.00 0.72 -6.44
N VAL A 59 -8.06 0.14 -6.96
CA VAL A 59 -9.00 0.78 -7.88
C VAL A 59 -10.44 0.40 -7.56
N ASP A 60 -11.37 1.31 -7.82
CA ASP A 60 -12.81 1.02 -7.64
C ASP A 60 -13.34 0.09 -8.74
N GLN A 61 -12.71 0.11 -9.93
CA GLN A 61 -13.10 -0.65 -11.10
C GLN A 61 -11.88 -1.08 -11.93
N VAL A 62 -11.90 -2.33 -12.40
CA VAL A 62 -10.87 -2.87 -13.28
C VAL A 62 -11.03 -2.28 -14.68
N LYS A 63 -9.91 -1.78 -15.23
CA LYS A 63 -9.82 -1.42 -16.65
C LYS A 63 -9.01 -2.47 -17.39
N GLU A 64 -9.66 -3.14 -18.33
CA GLU A 64 -9.08 -4.24 -19.12
C GLU A 64 -8.55 -3.78 -20.50
N GLU A 65 -8.58 -2.47 -20.80
CA GLU A 65 -8.10 -1.93 -22.08
C GLU A 65 -6.64 -2.31 -22.34
N HIS A 66 -6.35 -2.88 -23.52
CA HIS A 66 -5.03 -3.38 -23.92
C HIS A 66 -4.53 -4.61 -23.14
N TRP A 67 -5.40 -5.28 -22.40
CA TRP A 67 -5.09 -6.54 -21.73
C TRP A 67 -5.85 -7.70 -22.35
N GLN A 68 -5.17 -8.84 -22.51
CA GLN A 68 -5.77 -10.08 -22.98
C GLN A 68 -6.15 -10.96 -21.77
N LEU A 69 -7.40 -11.40 -21.70
CA LEU A 69 -7.83 -12.37 -20.70
C LEU A 69 -7.13 -13.72 -20.94
N VAL A 70 -6.33 -14.17 -19.97
CA VAL A 70 -5.59 -15.45 -20.03
C VAL A 70 -6.09 -16.47 -19.01
N ARG A 71 -6.85 -16.02 -18.01
CA ARG A 71 -7.52 -16.88 -17.05
C ARG A 71 -8.84 -16.25 -16.64
N ASP A 72 -9.93 -16.83 -17.11
CA ASP A 72 -11.28 -16.41 -16.74
C ASP A 72 -11.75 -17.18 -15.51
N LEU A 73 -11.42 -16.65 -14.35
CA LEU A 73 -11.92 -17.13 -13.06
C LEU A 73 -12.69 -16.01 -12.37
N PRO A 74 -13.56 -16.33 -11.40
CA PRO A 74 -14.10 -15.34 -10.48
C PRO A 74 -12.97 -14.56 -9.79
N ILE A 75 -13.22 -13.29 -9.49
CA ILE A 75 -12.29 -12.46 -8.71
C ILE A 75 -12.27 -12.99 -7.28
N ALA A 76 -11.11 -13.47 -6.83
CA ALA A 76 -10.90 -13.94 -5.47
C ALA A 76 -10.54 -12.80 -4.51
N VAL A 77 -10.70 -13.00 -3.21
CA VAL A 77 -10.14 -12.10 -2.18
C VAL A 77 -8.64 -12.35 -2.07
N ALA A 78 -7.84 -11.30 -1.96
CA ALA A 78 -6.39 -11.45 -1.78
C ALA A 78 -6.09 -12.25 -0.51
N GLY A 79 -5.24 -13.27 -0.63
CA GLY A 79 -4.86 -14.13 0.50
C GLY A 79 -3.87 -13.44 1.41
N VAL A 80 -3.78 -13.92 2.66
CA VAL A 80 -2.87 -13.38 3.69
C VAL A 80 -1.43 -13.34 3.18
N ASP A 81 -0.93 -14.44 2.60
CA ASP A 81 0.43 -14.52 2.04
C ASP A 81 0.72 -13.43 1.00
N LEU A 82 -0.27 -13.07 0.17
CA LEU A 82 -0.10 -12.01 -0.80
C LEU A 82 -0.02 -10.66 -0.10
N ILE A 83 -0.91 -10.38 0.85
CA ILE A 83 -0.92 -9.11 1.57
C ILE A 83 0.40 -8.89 2.32
N GLU A 84 0.88 -9.89 3.06
CA GLU A 84 2.14 -9.81 3.79
C GLU A 84 3.31 -9.50 2.86
N VAL A 85 3.43 -10.21 1.73
CA VAL A 85 4.48 -9.95 0.74
C VAL A 85 4.39 -8.53 0.16
N LEU A 86 3.18 -8.02 -0.11
CA LEU A 86 3.01 -6.67 -0.66
C LEU A 86 3.34 -5.59 0.38
N GLU A 87 2.95 -5.78 1.64
CA GLU A 87 3.31 -4.88 2.74
C GLU A 87 4.83 -4.85 2.93
N ASP A 88 5.50 -6.01 2.94
CA ASP A 88 6.96 -6.09 3.06
C ASP A 88 7.66 -5.38 1.89
N LEU A 89 7.22 -5.61 0.65
CA LEU A 89 7.78 -4.94 -0.52
C LEU A 89 7.59 -3.42 -0.46
N GLU A 90 6.44 -2.96 0.04
CA GLU A 90 6.18 -1.54 0.24
C GLU A 90 7.14 -0.96 1.28
N ILE A 91 7.33 -1.62 2.42
CA ILE A 91 8.25 -1.18 3.48
C ILE A 91 9.68 -1.07 2.94
N HIS A 92 10.19 -2.10 2.27
CA HIS A 92 11.54 -2.06 1.67
C HIS A 92 11.69 -0.93 0.64
N ARG A 93 10.63 -0.63 -0.13
CA ARG A 93 10.63 0.49 -1.06
C ARG A 93 10.68 1.82 -0.30
N LEU A 94 9.90 1.96 0.77
CA LEU A 94 9.88 3.16 1.61
C LEU A 94 11.24 3.39 2.27
N GLU A 95 11.88 2.35 2.78
CA GLU A 95 13.22 2.41 3.37
C GLU A 95 14.27 2.89 2.36
N GLN A 96 14.26 2.34 1.14
CA GLN A 96 15.16 2.79 0.06
C GLN A 96 14.90 4.23 -0.39
N ALA A 97 13.65 4.67 -0.29
CA ALA A 97 13.22 6.03 -0.64
C ALA A 97 13.32 7.01 0.52
N ARG A 98 13.72 6.55 1.73
CA ARG A 98 13.85 7.41 2.91
C ARG A 98 15.03 8.35 2.72
N GLN A 99 14.72 9.60 2.43
CA GLN A 99 15.73 10.62 2.14
C GLN A 99 16.20 11.34 3.42
N GLY A 100 15.41 11.27 4.50
CA GLY A 100 15.70 11.99 5.74
C GLY A 100 15.73 13.51 5.57
N GLN A 101 15.18 14.02 4.48
CA GLN A 101 15.09 15.44 4.17
C GLN A 101 13.82 16.00 4.79
N GLY A 102 13.91 17.19 5.39
CA GLY A 102 12.79 17.86 6.02
C GLY A 102 11.58 17.96 5.10
N LEU A 103 10.39 17.83 5.68
CA LEU A 103 9.15 17.91 4.94
C LEU A 103 8.78 19.37 4.65
N GLU A 104 8.59 19.71 3.39
CA GLU A 104 8.06 21.02 3.02
C GLU A 104 6.58 21.11 3.44
N LEU A 105 6.24 22.18 4.14
CA LEU A 105 4.86 22.46 4.56
C LEU A 105 4.08 23.13 3.42
N SER A 106 3.76 22.36 2.39
CA SER A 106 2.99 22.83 1.24
C SER A 106 1.95 21.80 0.77
N GLY A 107 0.98 22.26 -0.01
CA GLY A 107 -0.06 21.43 -0.61
C GLY A 107 -0.79 20.54 0.41
N TRP A 108 -0.91 19.24 0.09
CA TRP A 108 -1.64 18.28 0.91
C TRP A 108 -1.16 18.21 2.37
N VAL A 109 0.15 18.36 2.62
CA VAL A 109 0.70 18.33 3.98
C VAL A 109 0.22 19.53 4.78
N PHE A 110 0.26 20.72 4.18
CA PHE A 110 -0.24 21.94 4.81
C PHE A 110 -1.73 21.81 5.11
N ASP A 111 -2.52 21.41 4.12
CA ASP A 111 -3.97 21.23 4.26
C ASP A 111 -4.31 20.20 5.35
N THR A 112 -3.54 19.12 5.45
CA THR A 112 -3.72 18.06 6.44
C THR A 112 -3.39 18.54 7.85
N ILE A 113 -2.33 19.33 8.02
CA ILE A 113 -1.96 19.89 9.32
C ILE A 113 -3.00 20.91 9.79
N THR A 114 -3.54 21.73 8.88
CA THR A 114 -4.53 22.75 9.22
C THR A 114 -5.92 22.17 9.49
N ASN A 115 -6.35 21.22 8.66
CA ASN A 115 -7.72 20.70 8.71
C ASN A 115 -7.84 19.43 9.55
N GLY A 116 -6.75 18.67 9.66
CA GLY A 116 -6.68 17.40 10.38
C GLY A 116 -6.95 16.17 9.50
N LEU A 117 -6.85 15.00 10.12
CA LEU A 117 -7.07 13.68 9.48
C LEU A 117 -8.49 13.16 9.73
N PHE A 118 -9.16 12.68 8.69
CA PHE A 118 -10.56 12.25 8.73
C PHE A 118 -10.79 10.78 8.30
N THR A 119 -9.85 10.20 7.56
CA THR A 119 -9.99 8.84 6.99
C THR A 119 -8.77 7.96 7.27
N GLU A 120 -8.97 6.64 7.18
CA GLU A 120 -7.88 5.67 7.25
C GLU A 120 -6.87 5.86 6.11
N GLN A 121 -7.35 6.15 4.90
CA GLN A 121 -6.48 6.41 3.74
C GLN A 121 -5.57 7.62 3.95
N GLU A 122 -6.12 8.75 4.42
CA GLU A 122 -5.31 9.93 4.77
C GLU A 122 -4.31 9.62 5.87
N THR A 123 -4.73 8.86 6.89
CA THR A 123 -3.85 8.42 7.99
C THR A 123 -2.70 7.56 7.47
N ALA A 124 -2.99 6.61 6.58
CA ALA A 124 -1.99 5.73 5.99
C ALA A 124 -1.01 6.51 5.10
N TYR A 125 -1.50 7.52 4.37
CA TYR A 125 -0.66 8.39 3.55
C TYR A 125 0.22 9.31 4.40
N PHE A 126 -0.35 9.88 5.46
CA PHE A 126 0.37 10.70 6.44
C PHE A 126 1.56 9.95 7.05
N ILE A 127 1.33 8.73 7.56
CA ILE A 127 2.39 7.87 8.14
C ILE A 127 3.54 7.65 7.14
N ARG A 128 3.22 7.36 5.87
CA ARG A 128 4.22 7.12 4.83
C ARG A 128 5.04 8.36 4.51
N ILE A 129 4.41 9.53 4.40
CA ILE A 129 5.13 10.80 4.19
C ILE A 129 6.08 11.07 5.36
N MET A 130 5.59 10.99 6.60
CA MET A 130 6.42 11.22 7.78
C MET A 130 7.64 10.29 7.80
N PHE A 131 7.42 9.01 7.51
CA PHE A 131 8.50 8.02 7.44
C PHE A 131 9.56 8.38 6.39
N LEU A 132 9.13 8.70 5.16
CA LEU A 132 10.01 9.06 4.04
C LEU A 132 10.87 10.29 4.34
N HIS A 133 10.30 11.26 5.04
CA HIS A 133 10.96 12.49 5.45
C HIS A 133 11.79 12.37 6.73
N GLY A 134 11.94 11.14 7.26
CA GLY A 134 12.86 10.85 8.35
C GLY A 134 12.30 11.06 9.75
N TYR A 135 11.02 11.43 9.90
CA TYR A 135 10.40 11.58 11.21
C TYR A 135 10.43 10.25 11.95
N ASP A 136 10.84 10.27 13.22
CA ASP A 136 10.81 9.11 14.08
C ASP A 136 9.38 8.77 14.56
N PHE A 137 9.25 7.64 15.24
CA PHE A 137 7.96 7.14 15.68
C PHE A 137 7.28 8.04 16.73
N ASP A 138 8.07 8.66 17.62
CA ASP A 138 7.55 9.52 18.68
C ASP A 138 7.08 10.87 18.12
N GLN A 139 7.83 11.42 17.15
CA GLN A 139 7.45 12.58 16.37
C GLN A 139 6.15 12.33 15.59
N LEU A 140 6.05 11.16 14.95
CA LEU A 140 4.83 10.76 14.24
C LEU A 140 3.61 10.69 15.19
N ILE A 141 3.76 10.06 16.36
CA ILE A 141 2.68 9.99 17.37
C ILE A 141 2.26 11.39 17.81
N SER A 142 3.24 12.26 18.08
CA SER A 142 2.99 13.62 18.55
C SER A 142 2.21 14.43 17.52
N LEU A 143 2.63 14.37 16.25
CA LEU A 143 1.95 15.05 15.15
C LEU A 143 0.54 14.49 14.92
N PHE A 144 0.40 13.16 14.85
CA PHE A 144 -0.90 12.51 14.68
C PHE A 144 -1.89 12.94 15.79
N SER A 145 -1.45 12.90 17.05
CA SER A 145 -2.27 13.25 18.20
C SER A 145 -2.73 14.72 18.16
N ALA A 146 -1.96 15.61 17.56
CA ALA A 146 -2.31 17.02 17.43
C ALA A 146 -3.33 17.30 16.31
N ILE A 147 -3.30 16.51 15.22
CA ILE A 147 -4.08 16.79 14.01
C ILE A 147 -5.28 15.87 13.81
N VAL A 148 -5.35 14.72 14.50
CA VAL A 148 -6.45 13.77 14.35
C VAL A 148 -7.78 14.39 14.79
N LYS A 149 -8.83 14.26 13.97
CA LYS A 149 -10.18 14.75 14.30
C LYS A 149 -11.12 13.66 14.80
N ARG A 150 -10.83 12.40 14.49
CA ARG A 150 -11.64 11.25 14.90
C ARG A 150 -10.82 10.23 15.68
N ILE A 151 -11.24 9.93 16.90
CA ILE A 151 -10.49 9.06 17.82
C ILE A 151 -10.46 7.59 17.38
N ASP A 152 -11.41 7.16 16.55
CA ASP A 152 -11.48 5.81 16.00
C ASP A 152 -10.30 5.49 15.05
N LEU A 153 -9.68 6.52 14.47
CA LEU A 153 -8.48 6.37 13.64
C LEU A 153 -7.24 5.97 14.44
N ALA A 154 -7.23 6.12 15.77
CA ALA A 154 -6.06 5.82 16.59
C ALA A 154 -5.65 4.34 16.53
N GLY A 155 -6.63 3.43 16.49
CA GLY A 155 -6.37 1.99 16.36
C GLY A 155 -5.71 1.64 15.03
N TYR A 156 -6.27 2.16 13.94
CA TYR A 156 -5.73 2.00 12.59
C TYR A 156 -4.32 2.60 12.46
N PHE A 157 -4.13 3.81 13.00
CA PHE A 157 -2.86 4.51 13.02
C PHE A 157 -1.76 3.67 13.69
N LEU A 158 -2.01 3.16 14.90
CA LEU A 158 -1.02 2.38 15.63
C LEU A 158 -0.63 1.09 14.90
N THR A 159 -1.60 0.40 14.33
CA THR A 159 -1.36 -0.83 13.55
C THR A 159 -0.48 -0.53 12.34
N THR A 160 -0.85 0.48 11.55
CA THR A 160 -0.14 0.85 10.32
C THR A 160 1.25 1.41 10.61
N ALA A 161 1.37 2.32 11.57
CA ALA A 161 2.63 2.95 11.94
C ALA A 161 3.62 1.91 12.49
N ARG A 162 3.16 0.96 13.32
CA ARG A 162 4.02 -0.12 13.82
C ARG A 162 4.55 -1.01 12.71
N LYS A 163 3.76 -1.33 11.69
CA LYS A 163 4.24 -2.13 10.53
C LYS A 163 5.37 -1.41 9.81
N ILE A 164 5.19 -0.13 9.50
CA ILE A 164 6.17 0.67 8.74
C ILE A 164 7.44 0.96 9.57
N TYR A 165 7.30 1.26 10.86
CA TYR A 165 8.41 1.68 11.70
C TYR A 165 9.15 0.54 12.41
N LYS A 166 8.56 -0.66 12.55
CA LYS A 166 9.27 -1.82 13.14
C LYS A 166 10.41 -2.37 12.28
N GLY A 167 10.42 -2.09 10.98
CA GLY A 167 11.50 -2.51 10.05
C GLY A 167 12.80 -1.71 10.22
N VAL A 168 12.73 -0.57 10.92
CA VAL A 168 13.90 0.26 11.19
C VAL A 168 14.50 -0.18 12.52
N GLU A 169 15.57 -0.96 12.49
CA GLU A 169 16.44 -1.05 13.67
C GLU A 169 16.84 0.37 14.07
N PHE A 170 16.39 0.77 15.26
CA PHE A 170 16.79 2.02 15.89
C PHE A 170 18.29 1.90 16.20
N GLY A 171 19.11 2.38 15.26
CA GLY A 171 20.55 2.53 15.43
C GLY A 171 20.90 3.62 16.44
#